data_AF-A0A919YV81-F1
#
_entry.id   AF-A0A919YV81-F1
#
_cell.length_a   1.000
_cell.length_b   1.000
_cell.length_c   1.000
_cell.angle_alpha   90.00
_cell.angle_beta   90.00
_cell.angle_gamma   90.00
#
_symmetry.space_group_name_H-M   'P 1'
#
loop_
_entity.id
_entity.type
_entity.pdbx_description
1 polymer ?
#
loop_
_entity_poly.entity_id
_entity_poly.type
_entity_poly.pdbx_seq_one_letter_code
_entity_poly.pdbx_strand_id
1 'polypeptide(L)' 'MAHTIVIGVITYERLLMELDQKDYEINGDAIELGIIDLSVAQDDSEYVTEIQIPVVKR' A
#
# COMPACT_ATOMS: atom_id res chain seq x y z
N MET A 1 -17.95 4.15 -7.01
CA MET A 1 -16.81 3.81 -7.89
C MET A 1 -15.69 3.29 -7.01
N ALA A 2 -15.27 2.03 -7.22
CA ALA A 2 -14.16 1.43 -6.48
C ALA A 2 -12.84 1.98 -7.02
N HIS A 3 -11.93 2.38 -6.13
CA HIS A 3 -10.60 2.86 -6.50
C HIS A 3 -9.57 2.22 -5.57
N THR A 4 -8.36 1.99 -6.08
CA THR A 4 -7.24 1.40 -5.31
C THR A 4 -6.35 2.51 -4.79
N ILE A 5 -5.96 2.44 -3.53
CA ILE A 5 -4.95 3.33 -2.93
C ILE A 5 -3.62 2.58 -2.84
N VAL A 6 -2.56 3.21 -3.33
CA VAL A 6 -1.18 2.68 -3.37
C VAL A 6 -0.30 3.54 -2.47
N ILE A 7 0.39 2.94 -1.50
CA ILE A 7 1.33 3.65 -0.61
C ILE A 7 2.66 2.90 -0.55
N GLY A 8 3.76 3.61 -0.83
CA GLY A 8 5.13 3.13 -0.59
C GLY A 8 5.40 3.05 0.90
N VAL A 9 5.92 1.92 1.37
CA VAL A 9 5.87 1.54 2.80
C VAL A 9 6.57 2.55 3.72
N ILE A 10 5.75 3.25 4.51
CA ILE A 10 6.12 3.90 5.77
C ILE A 10 5.03 3.57 6.81
N THR A 11 4.75 2.27 7.02
CA THR A 11 3.79 1.61 7.95
C THR A 11 2.31 1.51 7.55
N TYR A 12 1.76 0.28 7.66
CA TYR A 12 0.35 -0.08 7.42
C TYR A 12 -0.64 0.73 8.27
N GLU A 13 -0.24 1.10 9.48
CA GLU A 13 -1.05 1.93 10.39
C GLU A 13 -1.36 3.31 9.78
N ARG A 14 -0.38 3.95 9.13
CA ARG A 14 -0.60 5.24 8.45
C ARG A 14 -1.57 5.10 7.28
N LEU A 15 -1.51 4.00 6.55
CA LEU A 15 -2.48 3.70 5.49
C LEU A 15 -3.90 3.63 6.06
N LEU A 16 -4.10 2.85 7.14
CA LEU A 16 -5.42 2.75 7.79
C LEU A 16 -5.91 4.11 8.33
N MET A 17 -5.02 4.90 8.94
CA MET A 17 -5.35 6.25 9.41
C MET A 17 -5.78 7.17 8.26
N GLU A 18 -5.10 7.12 7.11
CA GLU A 18 -5.48 7.92 5.94
C GLU A 18 -6.82 7.49 5.35
N LEU A 19 -7.11 6.18 5.32
CA LEU A 19 -8.39 5.67 4.85
C LEU A 19 -9.54 6.22 5.71
N ASP A 20 -9.37 6.18 7.03
CA ASP A 20 -10.39 6.69 7.97
C ASP A 20 -10.54 8.21 7.86
N GLN A 21 -9.42 8.96 7.81
CA GLN A 21 -9.44 10.43 7.65
C GLN A 21 -10.10 10.89 6.34
N LYS A 22 -10.04 10.07 5.28
CA LYS A 22 -10.60 10.38 3.96
C LYS A 22 -11.97 9.75 3.71
N ASP A 23 -12.55 9.11 4.72
CA ASP A 23 -13.88 8.47 4.69
C ASP A 23 -14.00 7.37 3.62
N TYR A 24 -12.99 6.49 3.60
CA TYR A 24 -12.98 5.27 2.79
C TYR A 24 -13.22 4.04 3.66
N GLU A 25 -13.82 3.01 3.05
CA GLU A 25 -14.02 1.69 3.61
C GLU A 25 -13.32 0.63 2.74
N ILE A 26 -12.70 -0.35 3.38
CA ILE A 26 -12.03 -1.47 2.71
C ILE A 26 -13.09 -2.43 2.17
N ASN A 27 -13.01 -2.78 0.88
CA ASN A 27 -14.03 -3.63 0.24
C ASN A 27 -13.45 -4.92 -0.39
N GLY A 28 -12.27 -5.34 0.05
CA GLY A 28 -11.65 -6.58 -0.43
C GLY A 28 -10.27 -6.82 0.16
N ASP A 29 -9.61 -7.85 -0.35
CA ASP A 29 -8.29 -8.28 0.11
C ASP A 29 -7.20 -7.30 -0.31
N ALA A 30 -6.24 -7.08 0.59
CA ALA A 30 -5.03 -6.33 0.29
C ALA A 30 -4.02 -7.19 -0.48
N ILE A 31 -3.25 -6.56 -1.37
CA ILE A 31 -2.14 -7.19 -2.07
C ILE A 31 -0.86 -6.47 -1.66
N GLU A 32 0.15 -7.24 -1.24
CA GLU A 32 1.51 -6.74 -1.01
C GLU A 32 2.43 -7.22 -2.14
N LEU A 33 3.17 -6.29 -2.74
CA LEU A 33 4.11 -6.54 -3.81
C LEU A 33 5.52 -6.15 -3.37
N GLY A 34 6.46 -7.09 -3.43
CA GLY A 34 7.88 -6.80 -3.30
C GLY A 34 8.47 -6.38 -4.64
N ILE A 35 9.06 -5.19 -4.69
CA ILE A 35 9.74 -4.64 -5.86
C ILE A 35 11.24 -4.66 -5.57
N ILE A 36 11.95 -5.54 -6.28
CA ILE A 36 13.40 -5.69 -6.16
C ILE A 36 14.01 -5.38 -7.53
N ASP A 37 14.71 -4.26 -7.61
CA ASP A 37 15.54 -3.96 -8.77
C ASP A 37 16.96 -4.50 -8.54
N LEU A 38 17.23 -5.71 -8.99
CA LEU A 38 18.54 -6.37 -8.83
C LEU A 38 19.69 -5.66 -9.59
N SER A 39 19.39 -4.68 -10.44
CA SER A 39 20.41 -3.88 -11.12
C SER A 39 20.88 -2.67 -10.29
N VAL A 40 20.10 -2.29 -9.27
CA VAL A 40 20.35 -1.13 -8.41
C VAL A 40 20.55 -1.55 -6.96
N ALA A 41 19.71 -2.46 -6.47
CA ALA A 41 19.70 -2.90 -5.07
C ALA A 41 20.99 -3.64 -4.71
N GLN A 42 21.74 -3.10 -3.75
CA GLN A 42 22.99 -3.72 -3.28
C GLN A 42 22.76 -4.70 -2.13
N ASP A 43 21.74 -4.47 -1.31
CA ASP A 43 21.33 -5.34 -0.21
C ASP A 43 19.82 -5.28 0.04
N ASP A 44 19.34 -6.07 1.01
CA ASP A 44 17.93 -6.24 1.35
C ASP A 44 17.29 -5.02 2.01
N SER A 45 18.09 -4.09 2.55
CA SER A 45 17.57 -2.84 3.12
C SER A 45 17.07 -1.87 2.04
N GLU A 46 17.47 -2.07 0.79
CA GLU A 46 17.03 -1.30 -0.37
C GLU A 46 15.78 -1.88 -1.04
N TYR A 47 15.24 -2.98 -0.52
CA TYR A 47 14.03 -3.59 -1.07
C TYR A 47 12.82 -2.73 -0.73
N VAL A 48 11.98 -2.50 -1.74
CA VAL A 48 10.76 -1.72 -1.60
C VAL A 48 9.58 -2.67 -1.64
N THR A 49 8.63 -2.49 -0.72
CA THR A 49 7.32 -3.14 -0.82
C THR A 49 6.24 -2.10 -1.07
N GLU A 50 5.19 -2.54 -1.73
CA GLU A 50 3.99 -1.75 -2.03
C GLU A 50 2.78 -2.50 -1.49
N ILE A 51 1.91 -1.80 -0.77
CA ILE A 51 0.62 -2.35 -0.31
C ILE A 51 -0.49 -1.64 -1.08
N GLN A 52 -1.34 -2.44 -1.71
CA GLN A 52 -2.55 -1.98 -2.40
C GLN A 52 -3.78 -2.52 -1.68
N ILE A 53 -4.72 -1.62 -1.34
CA ILE A 53 -5.98 -2.01 -0.71
C ILE A 53 -7.16 -1.49 -1.54
N PRO A 54 -8.10 -2.38 -1.93
CA PRO A 54 -9.32 -1.96 -2.61
C PRO A 54 -10.24 -1.26 -1.60
N VAL A 55 -10.70 -0.05 -1.97
CA VAL A 55 -11.58 0.74 -1.13
C VAL A 55 -12.79 1.29 -1.89
N VAL A 56 -13.85 1.54 -1.14
CA VAL A 56 -15.03 2.29 -1.57
C VAL A 56 -15.18 3.54 -0.71
N LYS A 57 -15.73 4.60 -1.30
CA LYS A 57 -16.13 5.76 -0.52
C LYS A 57 -17.36 5.37 0.31
N ARG A 58 -17.38 5.75 1.58
CA ARG A 58 -18.59 5.61 2.40
C ARG A 58 -19.74 6.46 1.87
#